data_AF-A0A2A2JD47-F1
#
_entry.id   AF-A0A2A2JD47-F1
#
_cell.length_a   1.000
_cell.length_b   1.000
_cell.length_c   1.000
_cell.angle_alpha   90.00
_cell.angle_beta   90.00
_cell.angle_gamma   90.00
#
_symmetry.space_group_name_H-M   'P 1'
#
loop_
_entity.id
_entity.type
_entity.pdbx_description
1 polymer ?
#
loop_
_entity_poly.entity_id
_entity_poly.type
_entity_poly.pdbx_seq_one_letter_code
_entity_poly.pdbx_strand_id
1 'polypeptide(L)'
;MCRALIESALRRVCKRFMNKAIARFPKGTLEHDIVNYKALSLFKETVFGGKYGRAQLCIDATKAMLPKLDEAKRALFDEVASTIEIEQTFYLIADDIMDGSETRRGKLCWYKRPEVGLSAINDCFLLEAFIEDILRDILSDHPNVDRICEAYRKSKRITLIGQLLDTNSVRNLDALSWQRHSYSKQFLINEFIFRYELLVEHKTSHYSFFNPIEMALFLADYLGHHQLVRDITYKIGFLFQAQASLS
;
A
#
# COMPACT_ATOMS: atom_id res chain seq x y z
N MET A 1 9.03 12.13 -12.83
CA MET A 1 8.57 13.32 -12.06
C MET A 1 9.36 13.40 -10.76
N CYS A 2 9.49 14.58 -10.15
CA CYS A 2 10.46 14.82 -9.08
C CYS A 2 9.97 14.27 -7.74
N ARG A 3 10.73 13.34 -7.14
CA ARG A 3 10.59 12.83 -5.76
C ARG A 3 10.17 13.91 -4.73
N ALA A 4 10.71 15.12 -4.88
CA ALA A 4 10.40 16.26 -4.03
C ALA A 4 8.90 16.64 -3.99
N LEU A 5 8.19 16.46 -5.11
CA LEU A 5 6.75 16.76 -5.20
C LEU A 5 5.93 15.77 -4.36
N ILE A 6 6.24 14.47 -4.44
CA ILE A 6 5.58 13.45 -3.60
C ILE A 6 5.93 13.67 -2.13
N GLU A 7 7.18 13.99 -1.81
CA GLU A 7 7.56 14.31 -0.42
C GLU A 7 6.85 15.58 0.10
N SER A 8 6.57 16.56 -0.76
CA SER A 8 5.75 17.73 -0.41
C SER A 8 4.31 17.34 -0.11
N ALA A 9 3.70 16.50 -0.96
CA ALA A 9 2.36 15.96 -0.72
C ALA A 9 2.30 15.13 0.57
N LEU A 10 3.27 14.23 0.80
CA LEU A 10 3.38 13.43 2.02
C LEU A 10 3.51 14.29 3.29
N ARG A 11 4.13 15.48 3.24
CA ARG A 11 4.14 16.39 4.40
C ARG A 11 2.75 16.91 4.74
N ARG A 12 1.91 17.19 3.74
CA ARG A 12 0.51 17.61 3.95
C ARG A 12 -0.34 16.45 4.47
N VAL A 13 -0.16 15.27 3.88
CA VAL A 13 -0.79 14.03 4.36
C VAL A 13 -0.38 13.71 5.81
N CYS A 14 0.91 13.85 6.16
CA CYS A 14 1.41 13.69 7.52
C CYS A 14 0.72 14.65 8.49
N LYS A 15 0.53 15.92 8.11
CA LYS A 15 -0.22 16.88 8.93
C LYS A 15 -1.67 16.44 9.16
N ARG A 16 -2.36 15.92 8.13
CA ARG A 16 -3.73 15.39 8.24
C ARG A 16 -3.79 14.17 9.17
N PHE A 17 -2.86 13.23 9.00
CA PHE A 17 -2.70 12.07 9.88
C PHE A 17 -2.49 12.50 11.33
N MET A 18 -1.55 13.41 11.59
CA MET A 18 -1.25 13.89 12.94
C MET A 18 -2.46 14.58 13.57
N ASN A 19 -3.16 15.44 12.83
CA ASN A 19 -4.37 16.10 13.32
C ASN A 19 -5.43 15.10 13.79
N LYS A 20 -5.58 13.95 13.12
CA LYS A 20 -6.52 12.89 13.52
C LYS A 20 -5.98 12.06 14.69
N ALA A 21 -4.71 11.66 14.65
CA ALA A 21 -4.10 10.81 15.66
C ALA A 21 -4.11 11.45 17.06
N ILE A 22 -3.88 12.77 17.15
CA ILE A 22 -3.82 13.49 18.44
C ILE A 22 -5.15 14.13 18.84
N ALA A 23 -6.20 14.06 18.00
CA ALA A 23 -7.44 14.82 18.16
C ALA A 23 -8.13 14.60 19.52
N ARG A 24 -7.96 13.41 20.11
CA ARG A 24 -8.62 13.01 21.36
C ARG A 24 -7.83 13.37 22.62
N PHE A 25 -6.61 13.89 22.49
CA PHE A 25 -5.73 14.19 23.62
C PHE A 25 -5.63 15.71 23.83
N PRO A 26 -5.96 16.24 25.02
CA PRO A 26 -5.85 17.66 25.29
C PRO A 26 -4.40 18.15 25.15
N LYS A 27 -4.19 19.30 24.51
CA LYS A 27 -2.85 19.89 24.37
C LYS A 27 -2.26 20.21 25.74
N GLY A 28 -0.96 19.93 25.90
CA GLY A 28 -0.21 20.19 27.14
C GLY A 28 -0.26 19.04 28.15
N THR A 29 -0.93 17.92 27.84
CA THR A 29 -0.83 16.70 28.66
C THR A 29 0.29 15.80 28.18
N LEU A 30 0.81 14.97 29.08
CA LEU A 30 1.83 13.98 28.76
C LEU A 30 1.34 12.99 27.69
N GLU A 31 0.07 12.61 27.71
CA GLU A 31 -0.53 11.69 26.74
C GLU A 31 -0.53 12.28 25.33
N HIS A 32 -0.88 13.57 25.19
CA HIS A 32 -0.79 14.28 23.92
C HIS A 32 0.64 14.24 23.39
N ASP A 33 1.63 14.52 24.24
CA ASP A 33 3.04 14.57 23.82
C ASP A 33 3.58 13.19 23.44
N ILE A 34 3.21 12.14 24.17
CA ILE A 34 3.56 10.75 23.85
C ILE A 34 2.97 10.34 22.50
N VAL A 35 1.67 10.56 22.29
CA VAL A 35 1.00 10.17 21.04
C VAL A 35 1.53 10.98 19.86
N ASN A 36 1.73 12.29 20.05
CA ASN A 36 2.31 13.16 19.05
C ASN A 36 3.72 12.71 18.64
N TYR A 37 4.59 12.42 19.61
CA TYR A 37 5.96 11.96 19.34
C TYR A 37 5.95 10.61 18.59
N LYS A 38 5.22 9.62 19.10
CA LYS A 38 5.19 8.27 18.52
C LYS A 38 4.60 8.26 17.12
N ALA A 39 3.45 8.90 16.92
CA ALA A 39 2.78 8.94 15.61
C ALA A 39 3.62 9.70 14.57
N LEU A 40 4.29 10.80 14.99
CA LEU A 40 5.15 11.57 14.09
C LEU A 40 6.43 10.80 13.71
N SER A 41 7.06 10.13 14.67
CA SER A 41 8.24 9.28 14.42
C SER A 41 7.88 8.12 13.49
N LEU A 42 6.80 7.39 13.79
CA LEU A 42 6.26 6.34 12.93
C LEU A 42 6.11 6.83 11.48
N PHE A 43 5.38 7.92 11.27
CA PHE A 43 5.12 8.41 9.92
C PHE A 43 6.43 8.86 9.22
N LYS A 44 7.24 9.69 9.87
CA LYS A 44 8.46 10.26 9.27
C LYS A 44 9.50 9.21 8.92
N GLU A 45 9.61 8.16 9.73
CA GLU A 45 10.71 7.21 9.62
C GLU A 45 10.36 5.99 8.76
N THR A 46 9.07 5.70 8.58
CA THR A 46 8.60 4.53 7.82
C THR A 46 8.00 4.90 6.46
N VAL A 47 7.24 5.99 6.36
CA VAL A 47 6.55 6.38 5.11
C VAL A 47 7.50 7.04 4.14
N PHE A 48 8.41 7.91 4.62
CA PHE A 48 9.41 8.55 3.79
C PHE A 48 10.60 7.63 3.44
N GLY A 49 11.38 8.03 2.44
CA GLY A 49 12.62 7.37 2.04
C GLY A 49 12.47 6.26 1.00
N GLY A 50 11.24 6.01 0.52
CA GLY A 50 10.95 5.11 -0.59
C GLY A 50 11.26 5.71 -1.96
N LYS A 51 11.05 4.90 -3.00
CA LYS A 51 11.06 5.35 -4.41
C LYS A 51 9.72 5.99 -4.84
N TYR A 52 8.69 5.85 -4.00
CA TYR A 52 7.33 6.36 -4.21
C TYR A 52 6.67 5.94 -5.54
N GLY A 53 7.00 4.75 -6.03
CA GLY A 53 6.58 4.29 -7.36
C GLY A 53 5.06 4.20 -7.53
N ARG A 54 4.31 3.91 -6.45
CA ARG A 54 2.86 3.74 -6.50
C ARG A 54 2.15 5.08 -6.54
N ALA A 55 2.54 6.01 -5.66
CA ALA A 55 2.07 7.39 -5.74
C ALA A 55 2.43 8.02 -7.09
N GLN A 56 3.66 7.81 -7.56
CA GLN A 56 4.13 8.30 -8.85
C GLN A 56 3.25 7.80 -10.01
N LEU A 57 2.89 6.52 -10.01
CA LEU A 57 2.01 5.93 -11.02
C LEU A 57 0.62 6.58 -11.05
N CYS A 58 0.01 6.78 -9.88
CA CYS A 58 -1.29 7.46 -9.76
C CYS A 58 -1.22 8.91 -10.25
N ILE A 59 -0.17 9.65 -9.86
CA ILE A 59 0.01 11.04 -10.27
C ILE A 59 0.22 11.15 -11.78
N ASP A 60 1.07 10.30 -12.37
CA ASP A 60 1.34 10.34 -13.81
C ASP A 60 0.10 9.97 -14.63
N ALA A 61 -0.67 8.96 -14.19
CA ALA A 61 -1.95 8.61 -14.81
C ALA A 61 -2.94 9.77 -14.73
N THR A 62 -3.06 10.41 -13.56
CA THR A 62 -3.93 11.58 -13.36
C THR A 62 -3.50 12.75 -14.24
N LYS A 63 -2.20 13.00 -14.37
CA LYS A 63 -1.64 14.05 -15.25
C LYS A 63 -1.93 13.79 -16.72
N ALA A 64 -1.84 12.54 -17.16
CA ALA A 64 -2.13 12.15 -18.53
C ALA A 64 -3.61 12.39 -18.89
N MET A 65 -4.54 12.12 -17.96
CA MET A 65 -5.97 12.33 -18.17
C MET A 65 -6.39 13.79 -17.98
N LEU A 66 -5.76 14.51 -17.05
CA LEU A 66 -6.09 15.89 -16.69
C LEU A 66 -4.88 16.84 -16.87
N PRO A 67 -4.42 17.07 -18.11
CA PRO A 67 -3.22 17.89 -18.37
C PRO A 67 -3.41 19.36 -17.98
N LYS A 68 -4.66 19.86 -17.97
CA LYS A 68 -5.01 21.26 -17.66
C LYS A 68 -5.61 21.46 -16.27
N LEU A 69 -5.49 20.48 -15.37
CA LEU A 69 -5.98 20.62 -14.00
C LEU A 69 -5.29 21.78 -13.28
N ASP A 70 -6.08 22.60 -12.58
CA ASP A 70 -5.59 23.71 -11.77
C ASP A 70 -4.64 23.22 -10.67
N GLU A 71 -3.72 24.09 -10.26
CA GLU A 71 -2.64 23.73 -9.32
C GLU A 71 -3.18 23.33 -7.94
N ALA A 72 -4.27 23.97 -7.48
CA ALA A 72 -4.86 23.68 -6.18
C ALA A 72 -5.48 22.26 -6.15
N LYS A 73 -6.31 21.91 -7.13
CA LYS A 73 -6.85 20.54 -7.27
C LYS A 73 -5.75 19.52 -7.52
N ARG A 74 -4.73 19.88 -8.31
CA ARG A 74 -3.58 19.00 -8.54
C ARG A 74 -2.85 18.69 -7.24
N ALA A 75 -2.64 19.68 -6.37
CA ALA A 75 -2.01 19.47 -5.07
C ALA A 75 -2.82 18.55 -4.15
N LEU A 76 -4.16 18.61 -4.21
CA LEU A 76 -5.05 17.69 -3.49
C LEU A 76 -4.97 16.27 -4.08
N PHE A 77 -4.96 16.12 -5.40
CA PHE A 77 -4.85 14.82 -6.06
C PHE A 77 -3.48 14.17 -5.82
N ASP A 78 -2.41 14.96 -5.74
CA ASP A 78 -1.09 14.49 -5.35
C ASP A 78 -1.08 14.01 -3.88
N GLU A 79 -1.86 14.62 -2.98
CA GLU A 79 -2.06 14.12 -1.61
C GLU A 79 -2.81 12.79 -1.59
N VAL A 80 -3.89 12.65 -2.38
CA VAL A 80 -4.62 11.38 -2.54
C VAL A 80 -3.69 10.28 -3.04
N ALA A 81 -2.92 10.54 -4.10
CA ALA A 81 -1.96 9.56 -4.62
C ALA A 81 -0.91 9.18 -3.57
N SER A 82 -0.48 10.13 -2.72
CA SER A 82 0.52 9.89 -1.69
C SER A 82 0.00 9.04 -0.52
N THR A 83 -1.32 8.91 -0.30
CA THR A 83 -1.83 7.98 0.73
C THR A 83 -1.54 6.52 0.39
N ILE A 84 -1.32 6.19 -0.88
CA ILE A 84 -0.92 4.84 -1.31
C ILE A 84 0.44 4.45 -0.71
N GLU A 85 1.32 5.41 -0.42
CA GLU A 85 2.61 5.12 0.24
C GLU A 85 2.44 4.84 1.74
N ILE A 86 1.35 5.31 2.37
CA ILE A 86 0.96 4.90 3.72
C ILE A 86 0.50 3.44 3.70
N GLU A 87 -0.36 3.09 2.73
CA GLU A 87 -0.84 1.71 2.52
C GLU A 87 0.34 0.75 2.29
N GLN A 88 1.29 1.12 1.41
CA GLN A 88 2.54 0.39 1.23
C GLN A 88 3.30 0.19 2.54
N THR A 89 3.38 1.23 3.36
CA THR A 89 4.16 1.20 4.60
C THR A 89 3.51 0.31 5.65
N PHE A 90 2.18 0.33 5.74
CA PHE A 90 1.41 -0.63 6.52
C PHE A 90 1.77 -2.07 6.14
N TYR A 91 1.72 -2.41 4.85
CA TYR A 91 2.08 -3.75 4.38
C TYR A 91 3.53 -4.12 4.69
N LEU A 92 4.48 -3.21 4.47
CA LEU A 92 5.91 -3.49 4.73
C LEU A 92 6.19 -3.78 6.20
N ILE A 93 5.61 -3.02 7.13
CA ILE A 93 5.83 -3.28 8.56
C ILE A 93 5.26 -4.65 8.93
N ALA A 94 4.06 -5.00 8.44
CA ALA A 94 3.45 -6.30 8.71
C ALA A 94 4.23 -7.46 8.08
N ASP A 95 4.64 -7.32 6.82
CA ASP A 95 5.44 -8.29 6.05
C ASP A 95 6.81 -8.51 6.71
N ASP A 96 7.50 -7.43 7.11
CA ASP A 96 8.79 -7.52 7.81
C ASP A 96 8.67 -8.35 9.11
N ILE A 97 7.56 -8.21 9.85
CA ILE A 97 7.29 -8.99 11.08
C ILE A 97 7.01 -10.46 10.75
N MET A 98 6.14 -10.73 9.77
CA MET A 98 5.77 -12.10 9.38
C MET A 98 6.94 -12.89 8.83
N ASP A 99 7.82 -12.24 8.08
CA ASP A 99 8.96 -12.85 7.41
C ASP A 99 10.23 -12.88 8.28
N GLY A 100 10.21 -12.21 9.44
CA GLY A 100 11.39 -12.15 10.30
C GLY A 100 12.52 -11.26 9.74
N SER A 101 12.18 -10.27 8.91
CA SER A 101 13.14 -9.45 8.17
C SER A 101 14.03 -8.60 9.07
N GLU A 102 15.32 -8.50 8.73
CA GLU A 102 16.29 -7.68 9.49
C GLU A 102 16.34 -6.23 9.02
N THR A 103 16.31 -5.99 7.71
CA THR A 103 16.50 -4.65 7.14
C THR A 103 15.50 -4.31 6.04
N ARG A 104 15.13 -3.03 5.98
CA ARG A 104 14.26 -2.43 4.97
C ARG A 104 14.80 -1.05 4.57
N ARG A 105 14.93 -0.80 3.27
CA ARG A 105 15.45 0.47 2.70
C ARG A 105 16.81 0.90 3.31
N GLY A 106 17.69 -0.07 3.57
CA GLY A 106 19.03 0.17 4.14
C GLY A 106 19.06 0.50 5.64
N LYS A 107 17.95 0.29 6.36
CA LYS A 107 17.83 0.49 7.82
C LYS A 107 17.26 -0.76 8.48
N LEU A 108 17.38 -0.87 9.80
CA LEU A 108 16.65 -1.91 10.55
C LEU A 108 15.14 -1.82 10.29
N CYS A 109 14.50 -2.98 10.12
CA CYS A 109 13.04 -3.06 10.06
C CYS A 109 12.41 -2.41 11.30
N TRP A 110 11.23 -1.81 11.15
CA TRP A 110 10.61 -1.00 12.21
C TRP A 110 10.48 -1.77 13.53
N TYR A 111 10.03 -3.03 13.46
CA TYR A 111 9.85 -3.89 14.63
C TYR A 111 11.16 -4.38 15.29
N LYS A 112 12.30 -4.30 14.58
CA LYS A 112 13.63 -4.67 15.11
C LYS A 112 14.25 -3.60 15.99
N ARG A 113 13.67 -2.39 15.99
CA ARG A 113 14.20 -1.28 16.79
C ARG A 113 13.90 -1.50 18.27
N PRO A 114 14.90 -1.32 19.17
CA PRO A 114 14.73 -1.59 20.60
C PRO A 114 13.57 -0.83 21.25
N GLU A 115 13.31 0.39 20.80
CA GLU A 115 12.26 1.28 21.31
C GLU A 115 10.86 0.97 20.75
N VAL A 116 10.77 0.12 19.72
CA VAL A 116 9.52 -0.24 19.03
C VAL A 116 9.10 -1.67 19.37
N GLY A 117 9.93 -2.67 19.06
CA GLY A 117 9.59 -4.09 19.23
C GLY A 117 8.26 -4.48 18.54
N LEU A 118 7.49 -5.36 19.18
CA LEU A 118 6.20 -5.84 18.65
C LEU A 118 5.07 -4.81 18.73
N SER A 119 5.28 -3.64 19.35
CA SER A 119 4.30 -2.54 19.26
C SER A 119 4.13 -2.04 17.82
N ALA A 120 5.09 -2.36 16.93
CA ALA A 120 5.00 -2.20 15.48
C ALA A 120 3.72 -2.80 14.86
N ILE A 121 3.13 -3.84 15.48
CA ILE A 121 1.84 -4.41 15.03
C ILE A 121 0.73 -3.35 15.16
N ASN A 122 0.66 -2.65 16.30
CA ASN A 122 -0.31 -1.57 16.46
C ASN A 122 0.01 -0.40 15.53
N ASP A 123 1.29 -0.07 15.36
CA ASP A 123 1.72 1.04 14.51
C ASP A 123 1.30 0.86 13.05
N CYS A 124 1.38 -0.36 12.51
CA CYS A 124 0.95 -0.60 11.13
C CYS A 124 -0.57 -0.41 10.97
N PHE A 125 -1.38 -0.89 11.92
CA PHE A 125 -2.83 -0.64 11.92
C PHE A 125 -3.17 0.84 12.13
N LEU A 126 -2.38 1.56 12.93
CA LEU A 126 -2.58 2.99 13.15
C LEU A 126 -2.41 3.79 11.86
N LEU A 127 -1.41 3.45 11.03
CA LEU A 127 -1.22 4.07 9.71
C LEU A 127 -2.43 3.82 8.79
N GLU A 128 -2.91 2.59 8.75
CA GLU A 128 -4.02 2.17 7.90
C GLU A 128 -5.35 2.81 8.30
N ALA A 129 -5.62 2.88 9.61
CA ALA A 129 -6.91 3.30 10.16
C ALA A 129 -7.39 4.69 9.70
N PHE A 130 -6.47 5.60 9.37
CA PHE A 130 -6.81 6.97 8.98
C PHE A 130 -6.77 7.24 7.48
N ILE A 131 -6.44 6.25 6.63
CA ILE A 131 -6.33 6.49 5.18
C ILE A 131 -7.67 6.93 4.60
N GLU A 132 -8.77 6.21 4.87
CA GLU A 132 -10.10 6.58 4.35
C GLU A 132 -10.55 7.96 4.87
N ASP A 133 -10.34 8.24 6.15
CA ASP A 133 -10.67 9.54 6.73
C ASP A 133 -9.89 10.68 6.07
N ILE A 134 -8.61 10.46 5.75
CA ILE A 134 -7.78 11.44 5.04
C ILE A 134 -8.26 11.63 3.60
N LEU A 135 -8.63 10.54 2.91
CA LEU A 135 -9.18 10.61 1.55
C LEU A 135 -10.47 11.44 1.52
N ARG A 136 -11.39 11.20 2.47
CA ARG A 136 -12.65 11.96 2.58
C ARG A 136 -12.44 13.42 2.91
N ASP A 137 -11.45 13.75 3.76
CA ASP A 137 -11.09 15.15 4.04
C ASP A 137 -10.52 15.88 2.82
N ILE A 138 -9.80 15.18 1.94
CA ILE A 138 -9.19 15.78 0.73
C ILE A 138 -10.23 15.92 -0.39
N LEU A 139 -11.15 14.97 -0.50
CA LEU A 139 -12.09 14.79 -1.59
C LEU A 139 -13.54 15.12 -1.20
N SER A 140 -13.75 16.00 -0.21
CA SER A 140 -15.08 16.29 0.35
C SER A 140 -16.13 16.65 -0.70
N ASP A 141 -15.72 17.33 -1.77
CA ASP A 141 -16.60 17.79 -2.86
C ASP A 141 -16.44 16.97 -4.15
N HIS A 142 -15.67 15.88 -4.13
CA HIS A 142 -15.40 15.09 -5.33
C HIS A 142 -16.51 14.06 -5.57
N PRO A 143 -17.12 14.00 -6.78
CA PRO A 143 -18.26 13.11 -7.05
C PRO A 143 -17.95 11.62 -6.90
N ASN A 144 -16.68 11.24 -7.00
CA ASN A 144 -16.21 9.86 -6.86
C ASN A 144 -15.53 9.52 -5.54
N VAL A 145 -15.67 10.34 -4.49
CA VAL A 145 -15.03 10.06 -3.18
C VAL A 145 -15.36 8.66 -2.65
N ASP A 146 -16.61 8.21 -2.77
CA ASP A 146 -17.02 6.89 -2.30
C ASP A 146 -16.43 5.76 -3.16
N ARG A 147 -16.28 5.96 -4.48
CA ARG A 147 -15.63 4.98 -5.37
C ARG A 147 -14.15 4.85 -5.07
N ILE A 148 -13.48 5.96 -4.80
CA ILE A 148 -12.06 5.97 -4.40
C ILE A 148 -11.87 5.25 -3.07
N CYS A 149 -12.74 5.51 -2.08
CA CYS A 149 -12.69 4.81 -0.80
C CYS A 149 -13.01 3.31 -0.94
N GLU A 150 -13.96 2.92 -1.79
CA GLU A 150 -14.24 1.51 -2.09
C GLU A 150 -13.07 0.83 -2.81
N ALA A 151 -12.44 1.48 -3.78
CA ALA A 151 -11.26 0.97 -4.48
C ALA A 151 -10.11 0.70 -3.50
N TYR A 152 -9.82 1.66 -2.62
CA TYR A 152 -8.86 1.50 -1.53
C TYR A 152 -9.21 0.30 -0.62
N ARG A 153 -10.45 0.23 -0.12
CA ARG A 153 -10.88 -0.89 0.74
C ARG A 153 -10.81 -2.24 0.02
N LYS A 154 -11.14 -2.29 -1.26
CA LYS A 154 -11.04 -3.48 -2.11
C LYS A 154 -9.59 -3.91 -2.31
N SER A 155 -8.71 -2.96 -2.62
CA SER A 155 -7.26 -3.18 -2.72
C SER A 155 -6.72 -3.82 -1.44
N LYS A 156 -7.05 -3.23 -0.29
CA LYS A 156 -6.68 -3.78 1.02
C LYS A 156 -7.13 -5.21 1.23
N ARG A 157 -8.40 -5.51 0.97
CA ARG A 157 -8.94 -6.89 1.12
C ARG A 157 -8.21 -7.87 0.22
N ILE A 158 -7.99 -7.52 -1.05
CA ILE A 158 -7.30 -8.38 -2.02
C ILE A 158 -5.87 -8.67 -1.56
N THR A 159 -5.14 -7.65 -1.12
CA THR A 159 -3.75 -7.82 -0.65
C THR A 159 -3.65 -8.62 0.64
N LEU A 160 -4.55 -8.42 1.60
CA LEU A 160 -4.59 -9.25 2.82
C LEU A 160 -4.91 -10.72 2.51
N ILE A 161 -5.80 -10.99 1.56
CA ILE A 161 -6.07 -12.37 1.08
C ILE A 161 -4.83 -12.95 0.38
N GLY A 162 -4.13 -12.15 -0.44
CA GLY A 162 -2.88 -12.55 -1.07
C GLY A 162 -1.79 -12.89 -0.05
N GLN A 163 -1.66 -12.09 1.01
CA GLN A 163 -0.73 -12.34 2.11
C GLN A 163 -1.10 -13.62 2.87
N LEU A 164 -2.40 -13.88 3.10
CA LEU A 164 -2.85 -15.13 3.71
C LEU A 164 -2.42 -16.34 2.88
N LEU A 165 -2.56 -16.27 1.55
CA LEU A 165 -2.09 -17.31 0.65
C LEU A 165 -0.57 -17.51 0.73
N ASP A 166 0.19 -16.42 0.77
CA ASP A 166 1.66 -16.42 0.87
C ASP A 166 2.16 -17.14 2.12
N THR A 167 1.70 -16.71 3.31
CA THR A 167 2.16 -17.23 4.60
C THR A 167 1.78 -18.71 4.79
N ASN A 168 0.67 -19.17 4.17
CA ASN A 168 0.26 -20.58 4.20
C ASN A 168 0.95 -21.43 3.12
N SER A 169 1.43 -20.82 2.03
CA SER A 169 2.13 -21.54 0.95
C SER A 169 3.53 -21.98 1.38
N VAL A 170 4.23 -21.16 2.19
CA VAL A 170 5.58 -21.46 2.71
C VAL A 170 5.56 -22.57 3.77
N ARG A 171 4.48 -22.71 4.54
CA ARG A 171 4.44 -23.59 5.72
C ARG A 171 3.82 -24.98 5.48
N ASN A 172 3.14 -25.19 4.34
CA ASN A 172 2.31 -26.38 4.12
C ASN A 172 2.55 -27.11 2.78
N LEU A 173 3.75 -27.01 2.19
CA LEU A 173 4.09 -27.92 1.09
C LEU A 173 4.06 -29.39 1.55
N ASP A 174 4.48 -29.65 2.79
CA ASP A 174 4.47 -30.98 3.39
C ASP A 174 3.09 -31.42 3.92
N ALA A 175 2.19 -30.50 4.29
CA ALA A 175 0.84 -30.87 4.75
C ALA A 175 -0.06 -31.40 3.62
N LEU A 176 0.32 -31.21 2.37
CA LEU A 176 -0.37 -31.73 1.18
C LEU A 176 0.32 -33.00 0.61
N SER A 177 1.32 -33.54 1.29
CA SER A 177 2.29 -34.50 0.72
C SER A 177 1.82 -35.96 0.63
N TRP A 178 0.78 -36.37 1.37
CA TRP A 178 0.40 -37.79 1.41
C TRP A 178 -0.29 -38.31 0.13
N GLN A 179 -0.79 -37.43 -0.76
CA GLN A 179 -1.43 -37.82 -2.04
C GLN A 179 -0.64 -37.45 -3.30
N ARG A 180 0.51 -36.78 -3.18
CA ARG A 180 1.22 -36.20 -4.35
C ARG A 180 2.25 -37.10 -5.03
N HIS A 181 2.59 -38.24 -4.45
CA HIS A 181 3.52 -39.21 -5.04
C HIS A 181 3.01 -39.86 -6.35
N SER A 182 1.74 -39.64 -6.73
CA SER A 182 1.13 -40.17 -7.96
C SER A 182 0.97 -39.14 -9.10
N TYR A 183 1.35 -37.87 -8.91
CA TYR A 183 1.19 -36.85 -9.97
C TYR A 183 2.43 -36.77 -10.87
N SER A 184 2.19 -36.49 -12.15
CA SER A 184 3.29 -36.26 -13.09
C SER A 184 4.05 -34.97 -12.74
N LYS A 185 5.34 -34.93 -13.07
CA LYS A 185 6.16 -33.71 -12.92
C LYS A 185 5.54 -32.49 -13.60
N GLN A 186 4.92 -32.69 -14.77
CA GLN A 186 4.25 -31.61 -15.51
C GLN A 186 3.04 -31.04 -14.75
N PHE A 187 2.24 -31.90 -14.11
CA PHE A 187 1.12 -31.47 -13.28
C PHE A 187 1.59 -30.61 -12.10
N LEU A 188 2.65 -31.04 -11.41
CA LEU A 188 3.22 -30.30 -10.28
C LEU A 188 3.77 -28.92 -10.70
N ILE A 189 4.39 -28.83 -11.88
CA ILE A 189 4.86 -27.55 -12.44
C ILE A 189 3.68 -26.63 -12.74
N ASN A 190 2.63 -27.14 -13.40
CA ASN A 190 1.45 -26.33 -13.74
C ASN A 190 0.74 -25.83 -12.47
N GLU A 191 0.59 -26.68 -11.45
CA GLU A 191 0.03 -26.29 -10.15
C GLU A 191 0.86 -25.23 -9.45
N PHE A 192 2.19 -25.32 -9.53
CA PHE A 192 3.08 -24.30 -8.97
C PHE A 192 2.91 -22.95 -9.68
N ILE A 193 2.92 -22.95 -11.01
CA ILE A 193 2.74 -21.73 -11.83
C ILE A 193 1.39 -21.09 -11.51
N PHE A 194 0.30 -21.87 -11.51
CA PHE A 194 -1.03 -21.36 -11.21
C PHE A 194 -1.13 -20.74 -9.81
N ARG A 195 -0.54 -21.39 -8.79
CA ARG A 195 -0.49 -20.84 -7.43
C ARG A 195 0.32 -19.55 -7.36
N TYR A 196 1.46 -19.52 -8.06
CA TYR A 196 2.30 -18.34 -8.12
C TYR A 196 1.57 -17.17 -8.80
N GLU A 197 0.89 -17.40 -9.91
CA GLU A 197 0.05 -16.40 -10.58
C GLU A 197 -1.00 -15.83 -9.62
N LEU A 198 -1.79 -16.68 -8.94
CA LEU A 198 -2.78 -16.24 -7.97
C LEU A 198 -2.16 -15.43 -6.82
N LEU A 199 -1.03 -15.90 -6.28
CA LEU A 199 -0.29 -15.18 -5.24
C LEU A 199 0.09 -13.78 -5.71
N VAL A 200 0.71 -13.67 -6.89
CA VAL A 200 1.19 -12.39 -7.40
C VAL A 200 0.05 -11.45 -7.76
N GLU A 201 -1.05 -11.96 -8.31
CA GLU A 201 -2.25 -11.16 -8.60
C GLU A 201 -2.79 -10.48 -7.34
N HIS A 202 -2.89 -11.23 -6.24
CA HIS A 202 -3.51 -10.77 -5.00
C HIS A 202 -2.54 -10.02 -4.09
N LYS A 203 -1.34 -10.57 -3.84
CA LYS A 203 -0.35 -9.97 -2.93
C LYS A 203 0.27 -8.71 -3.52
N THR A 204 0.48 -8.63 -4.84
CA THR A 204 1.34 -7.60 -5.43
C THR A 204 0.65 -6.77 -6.50
N SER A 205 0.05 -7.41 -7.50
CA SER A 205 -0.38 -6.74 -8.73
C SER A 205 -1.47 -5.71 -8.50
N HIS A 206 -2.50 -6.08 -7.71
CA HIS A 206 -3.65 -5.23 -7.50
C HIS A 206 -3.27 -3.90 -6.83
N TYR A 207 -2.66 -3.94 -5.65
CA TYR A 207 -2.36 -2.71 -4.90
C TYR A 207 -1.16 -1.93 -5.47
N SER A 208 -0.22 -2.61 -6.16
CA SER A 208 0.99 -1.95 -6.65
C SER A 208 0.82 -1.28 -8.01
N PHE A 209 -0.08 -1.78 -8.86
CA PHE A 209 -0.24 -1.30 -10.23
C PHE A 209 -1.67 -0.95 -10.58
N PHE A 210 -2.64 -1.81 -10.28
CA PHE A 210 -4.04 -1.56 -10.65
C PHE A 210 -4.66 -0.42 -9.82
N ASN A 211 -4.67 -0.54 -8.48
CA ASN A 211 -5.28 0.42 -7.57
C ASN A 211 -4.77 1.86 -7.76
N PRO A 212 -3.45 2.12 -7.94
CA PRO A 212 -2.97 3.47 -8.24
C PRO A 212 -3.59 4.07 -9.52
N ILE A 213 -3.77 3.27 -10.58
CA ILE A 213 -4.38 3.74 -11.82
C ILE A 213 -5.90 3.84 -11.66
N GLU A 214 -6.54 2.90 -10.96
CA GLU A 214 -7.99 2.93 -10.68
C GLU A 214 -8.36 4.19 -9.87
N MET A 215 -7.58 4.56 -8.86
CA MET A 215 -7.75 5.82 -8.13
C MET A 215 -7.59 7.03 -9.07
N ALA A 216 -6.60 7.02 -9.97
CA ALA A 216 -6.41 8.08 -10.95
C ALA A 216 -7.61 8.20 -11.92
N LEU A 217 -8.18 7.07 -12.36
CA LEU A 217 -9.38 7.04 -13.21
C LEU A 217 -10.55 7.73 -12.49
N PHE A 218 -10.78 7.40 -11.22
CA PHE A 218 -11.84 8.04 -10.44
C PHE A 218 -11.60 9.51 -10.16
N LEU A 219 -10.36 9.93 -9.88
CA LEU A 219 -9.98 11.35 -9.75
C LEU A 219 -10.21 12.13 -11.04
N ALA A 220 -10.07 11.48 -12.19
CA ALA A 220 -10.34 12.04 -13.51
C ALA A 220 -11.82 11.94 -13.95
N ASP A 221 -12.70 11.45 -13.06
CA ASP A 221 -14.10 11.16 -13.37
C ASP A 221 -14.29 10.22 -14.57
N TYR A 222 -13.37 9.26 -14.72
CA TYR A 222 -13.37 8.27 -15.79
C TYR A 222 -13.81 6.90 -15.29
N LEU A 223 -15.03 6.50 -15.64
CA LEU A 223 -15.63 5.22 -15.20
C LEU A 223 -15.42 4.07 -16.20
N GLY A 224 -14.79 4.32 -17.35
CA GLY A 224 -14.56 3.34 -18.40
C GLY A 224 -13.25 2.57 -18.28
N HIS A 225 -13.11 1.48 -19.04
CA HIS A 225 -11.86 0.72 -19.25
C HIS A 225 -11.16 0.12 -18.01
N HIS A 226 -11.81 0.07 -16.85
CA HIS A 226 -11.28 -0.52 -15.61
C HIS A 226 -10.80 -1.96 -15.81
N GLN A 227 -11.56 -2.79 -16.53
CA GLN A 227 -11.16 -4.18 -16.82
C GLN A 227 -9.89 -4.27 -17.69
N LEU A 228 -9.82 -3.46 -18.75
CA LEU A 228 -8.64 -3.43 -19.63
C LEU A 228 -7.38 -2.99 -18.87
N VAL A 229 -7.53 -1.94 -18.05
CA VAL A 229 -6.43 -1.45 -17.20
C VAL A 229 -6.01 -2.53 -16.20
N ARG A 230 -6.97 -3.25 -15.60
CA ARG A 230 -6.69 -4.38 -14.70
C ARG A 230 -5.87 -5.46 -15.42
N ASP A 231 -6.29 -5.89 -16.60
CA ASP A 231 -5.61 -6.99 -17.31
C ASP A 231 -4.17 -6.63 -17.70
N ILE A 232 -3.91 -5.36 -18.04
CA ILE A 232 -2.56 -4.86 -18.34
C ILE A 232 -1.72 -4.75 -17.06
N THR A 233 -2.25 -4.10 -16.03
CA THR A 233 -1.53 -3.85 -14.77
C THR A 233 -1.22 -5.13 -14.02
N TYR A 234 -2.07 -6.16 -14.14
CA TYR A 234 -1.81 -7.48 -13.55
C TYR A 234 -0.62 -8.17 -14.21
N LYS A 235 -0.46 -8.07 -15.53
CA LYS A 235 0.73 -8.60 -16.22
C LYS A 235 2.01 -7.86 -15.82
N ILE A 236 1.94 -6.53 -15.65
CA ILE A 236 3.08 -5.74 -15.17
C ILE A 236 3.42 -6.15 -13.73
N GLY A 237 2.41 -6.33 -12.87
CA GLY A 237 2.60 -6.80 -11.50
C GLY A 237 3.23 -8.19 -11.43
N PHE A 238 2.84 -9.10 -12.33
CA PHE A 238 3.48 -10.39 -12.50
C PHE A 238 4.99 -10.27 -12.75
N LEU A 239 5.36 -9.48 -13.76
CA LEU A 239 6.76 -9.26 -14.12
C LEU A 239 7.55 -8.59 -12.98
N PHE A 240 6.95 -7.63 -12.29
CA PHE A 240 7.55 -6.94 -11.15
C PHE A 240 7.86 -7.90 -10.00
N GLN A 241 6.90 -8.77 -9.64
CA GLN A 241 7.10 -9.75 -8.57
C GLN A 241 8.12 -10.81 -8.97
N ALA A 242 8.10 -11.27 -10.22
CA ALA A 242 9.10 -12.23 -10.72
C ALA A 242 10.52 -11.67 -10.64
N GLN A 243 10.71 -10.39 -10.98
CA GLN A 243 12.00 -9.72 -10.83
C GLN A 243 12.44 -9.63 -9.36
N ALA A 244 11.51 -9.31 -8.45
CA ALA A 244 11.79 -9.22 -7.01
C ALA A 244 12.10 -10.59 -6.38
N SER A 245 11.53 -11.68 -6.88
CA SER A 245 11.79 -13.04 -6.42
C SER A 245 13.15 -13.59 -6.87
N LEU A 246 13.82 -12.94 -7.84
CA LEU A 246 15.13 -13.35 -8.37
C LEU A 246 16.31 -12.61 -7.74
N SER A 247 16.05 -11.54 -6.97
CA SER A 247 17.05 -10.67 -6.32
C SER A 247 17.19 -10.99 -4.85
#